data_AF-C0QDK1-F1
#
_entry.id   AF-C0QDK1-F1
#
_cell.length_a   1.000
_cell.length_b   1.000
_cell.length_c   1.000
_cell.angle_alpha   90.00
_cell.angle_beta   90.00
_cell.angle_gamma   90.00
#
_symmetry.space_group_name_H-M   'P 1'
#
loop_
_entity.id
_entity.type
_entity.pdbx_description
1 polymer ?
#
loop_
_entity_poly.entity_id
_entity_poly.type
_entity_poly.pdbx_seq_one_letter_code
_entity_poly.pdbx_strand_id
1 'polypeptide(L)'
;MSDFLKNLRSTHRGAPPRPSGPTRKEIGDRYGLGSERRKMTDRRGPFPPQSQYKETDETTEYLPIIKESIATMAASLERMAENQESLIQAQIKQHESVGTFFENLNQILMDRVVPTLDAASQSKPIQKGTTSYASGTHHTKDEVIEIIRDMRKKRSTFAEIAQALMDKGIPTFSGRGDWHAQTIHRLCKES
;
A
#
# COMPACT_ATOMS: atom_id res chain seq x y z
N MET A 1 -15.17 -17.12 -10.59
CA MET A 1 -14.25 -16.11 -10.01
C MET A 1 -14.16 -14.92 -10.98
N SER A 2 -15.28 -14.21 -11.16
CA SER A 2 -15.42 -13.23 -12.26
C SER A 2 -16.35 -12.06 -11.96
N ASP A 3 -17.11 -12.09 -10.86
CA ASP A 3 -18.11 -11.06 -10.57
C ASP A 3 -17.50 -9.85 -9.86
N PHE A 4 -16.43 -10.05 -9.10
CA PHE A 4 -15.70 -8.97 -8.42
C PHE A 4 -15.01 -8.02 -9.43
N LEU A 5 -14.48 -8.55 -10.54
CA LEU A 5 -13.79 -7.75 -11.56
C LEU A 5 -14.76 -7.04 -12.53
N LYS A 6 -16.01 -7.49 -12.63
CA LYS A 6 -17.03 -6.82 -13.47
C LYS A 6 -17.52 -5.51 -12.84
N ASN A 7 -17.69 -5.47 -11.51
CA ASN A 7 -18.13 -4.26 -10.82
C ASN A 7 -17.06 -3.15 -10.74
N LEU A 8 -15.78 -3.48 -10.94
CA LEU A 8 -14.69 -2.51 -10.95
C LEU A 8 -14.47 -1.81 -12.31
N ARG A 9 -15.09 -2.29 -13.40
CA ARG A 9 -14.92 -1.72 -14.75
C ARG A 9 -16.10 -0.86 -15.24
N SER A 10 -17.27 -0.89 -14.60
CA SER A 10 -18.48 -0.23 -15.12
C SER A 10 -18.79 1.14 -14.51
N THR A 11 -17.97 1.68 -13.61
CA THR A 11 -18.27 2.93 -12.88
C THR A 11 -18.00 4.22 -13.66
N HIS A 12 -17.61 4.17 -14.95
CA HIS A 12 -17.25 5.38 -15.70
C HIS A 12 -17.96 5.62 -17.04
N ARG A 13 -19.11 4.98 -17.32
CA ARG A 13 -19.96 5.39 -18.46
C ARG A 13 -21.45 5.31 -18.11
N GLY A 14 -22.07 6.46 -17.95
CA GLY A 14 -23.54 6.56 -17.93
C GLY A 14 -24.09 7.68 -17.06
N ALA A 15 -23.74 8.94 -17.32
CA ALA A 15 -24.54 10.07 -16.85
C ALA A 15 -25.47 10.52 -18.01
N PRO A 16 -26.80 10.57 -17.82
CA PRO A 16 -27.71 11.13 -18.82
C PRO A 16 -27.65 12.67 -18.84
N PRO A 17 -27.95 13.33 -19.98
CA PRO A 17 -27.91 14.78 -20.08
C PRO A 17 -29.12 15.38 -19.35
N ARG A 18 -28.88 16.34 -18.45
CA ARG A 18 -29.94 17.19 -17.90
C ARG A 18 -30.00 18.53 -18.62
N PRO A 19 -31.21 19.10 -18.81
CA PRO A 19 -31.47 20.19 -19.72
C PRO A 19 -31.12 21.56 -19.12
N SER A 20 -30.92 22.51 -20.04
CA SER A 20 -30.60 23.92 -19.82
C SER A 20 -31.68 24.70 -19.05
N GLY A 21 -31.22 25.67 -18.24
CA GLY A 21 -32.01 26.73 -17.61
C GLY A 21 -31.08 27.92 -17.27
N PRO A 22 -31.58 29.17 -17.23
CA PRO A 22 -31.00 30.27 -18.00
C PRO A 22 -29.87 31.05 -17.32
N THR A 23 -29.00 31.57 -18.18
CA THR A 23 -28.00 32.61 -17.97
C THR A 23 -28.62 33.91 -17.43
N ARG A 24 -28.03 34.53 -16.38
CA ARG A 24 -27.99 35.99 -16.29
C ARG A 24 -26.97 36.57 -15.28
N LYS A 25 -26.03 37.34 -15.88
CA LYS A 25 -25.39 38.60 -15.43
C LYS A 25 -24.23 38.58 -14.43
N GLU A 26 -23.07 38.86 -15.01
CA GLU A 26 -21.99 39.70 -14.47
C GLU A 26 -22.50 41.03 -13.88
N ILE A 27 -21.90 41.42 -12.76
CA ILE A 27 -21.69 42.78 -12.20
C ILE A 27 -20.90 42.51 -10.90
N GLY A 28 -19.64 42.90 -10.74
CA GLY A 28 -19.07 44.22 -10.97
C GLY A 28 -18.87 44.88 -9.60
N ASP A 29 -17.61 44.95 -9.16
CA ASP A 29 -17.04 45.89 -8.19
C ASP A 29 -17.92 46.46 -7.07
N ARG A 30 -17.61 46.08 -5.82
CA ARG A 30 -17.22 47.06 -4.78
C ARG A 30 -16.71 46.39 -3.50
N TYR A 31 -15.39 46.35 -3.37
CA TYR A 31 -14.71 46.27 -2.09
C TYR A 31 -14.93 47.56 -1.28
N GLY A 32 -14.83 47.43 0.04
CA GLY A 32 -15.49 48.30 1.01
C GLY A 32 -14.98 49.73 1.15
N LEU A 33 -15.82 50.54 1.81
CA LEU A 33 -15.42 51.72 2.56
C LEU A 33 -16.38 51.86 3.74
N GLY A 34 -15.87 51.56 4.94
CA GLY A 34 -16.50 52.00 6.17
C GLY A 34 -16.34 53.51 6.31
N SER A 35 -17.41 54.19 6.74
CA SER A 35 -17.38 55.33 7.66
C SER A 35 -18.81 55.81 7.92
N GLU A 36 -19.38 55.26 8.99
CA GLU A 36 -20.04 55.99 10.08
C GLU A 36 -20.50 57.43 9.81
N ARG A 37 -21.82 57.63 9.65
CA ARG A 37 -22.54 58.82 10.13
C ARG A 37 -23.89 58.41 10.73
N ARG A 38 -23.99 58.50 12.05
CA ARG A 38 -25.23 58.34 12.82
C ARG A 38 -26.20 59.51 12.56
N LYS A 39 -27.50 59.26 12.75
CA LYS A 39 -28.49 60.02 13.56
C LYS A 39 -29.83 59.24 13.44
N MET A 40 -30.19 58.42 14.42
CA MET A 40 -30.90 58.75 15.66
C MET A 40 -32.37 59.18 15.44
N THR A 41 -33.24 58.46 16.15
CA THR A 41 -34.60 58.77 16.64
C THR A 41 -35.82 58.60 15.73
N ASP A 42 -36.77 57.83 16.28
CA ASP A 42 -38.22 57.82 16.08
C ASP A 42 -38.83 57.36 14.76
N ARG A 43 -38.85 56.03 14.57
CA ARG A 43 -40.03 55.31 14.08
C ARG A 43 -40.16 53.94 14.76
N ARG A 44 -40.62 53.90 16.02
CA ARG A 44 -41.28 52.70 16.55
C ARG A 44 -42.63 52.54 15.84
N GLY A 45 -42.60 51.96 14.65
CA GLY A 45 -43.79 51.35 14.07
C GLY A 45 -44.22 50.16 14.94
N PRO A 46 -45.52 49.83 15.01
CA PRO A 46 -45.96 48.61 15.67
C PRO A 46 -45.26 47.43 14.98
N PHE A 47 -44.45 46.69 15.74
CA PHE A 47 -43.98 45.39 15.30
C PHE A 47 -45.21 44.56 14.93
N PRO A 48 -45.35 44.03 13.70
CA PRO A 48 -46.26 42.91 13.51
C PRO A 48 -45.79 41.80 14.46
N PRO A 49 -46.72 41.04 15.07
CA PRO A 49 -46.34 39.94 15.95
C PRO A 49 -45.37 39.06 15.17
N GLN A 50 -44.19 38.83 15.76
CA GLN A 50 -43.23 37.87 15.23
C GLN A 50 -44.02 36.62 14.84
N SER A 51 -43.94 36.27 13.56
CA SER A 51 -44.22 34.93 13.10
C SER A 51 -43.48 34.01 14.07
N GLN A 52 -44.24 33.36 14.95
CA GLN A 52 -43.77 32.22 15.72
C GLN A 52 -43.44 31.16 14.68
N TYR A 53 -42.21 31.16 14.18
CA TYR A 53 -41.68 30.03 13.48
C TYR A 53 -41.76 28.86 14.48
N LYS A 54 -42.68 27.93 14.23
CA LYS A 54 -42.73 26.61 14.87
C LYS A 54 -41.53 25.78 14.39
N GLU A 55 -40.33 26.28 14.58
CA GLU A 55 -39.07 25.68 14.13
C GLU A 55 -38.40 24.94 15.30
N THR A 56 -39.19 24.24 16.11
CA THR A 56 -38.70 23.51 17.29
C THR A 56 -39.32 22.13 17.49
N ASP A 57 -40.16 21.63 16.58
CA ASP A 57 -40.68 20.26 16.70
C ASP A 57 -39.83 19.26 15.90
N GLU A 58 -39.54 19.54 14.63
CA GLU A 58 -38.82 18.60 13.76
C GLU A 58 -37.38 18.36 14.22
N THR A 59 -36.65 19.39 14.62
CA THR A 59 -35.26 19.25 15.11
C THR A 59 -35.20 18.47 16.42
N THR A 60 -36.20 18.61 17.28
CA THR A 60 -36.29 17.90 18.57
C THR A 60 -36.63 16.43 18.38
N GLU A 61 -37.36 16.08 17.31
CA GLU A 61 -37.67 14.71 16.91
C GLU A 61 -36.43 13.94 16.41
N TYR A 62 -35.51 14.59 15.69
CA TYR A 62 -34.29 13.93 15.17
C TYR A 62 -33.13 13.86 16.18
N LEU A 63 -33.10 14.74 17.19
CA LEU A 63 -32.07 14.73 18.24
C LEU A 63 -31.84 13.36 18.93
N PRO A 64 -32.87 12.59 19.33
CA PRO A 64 -32.67 11.26 19.90
C PRO A 64 -32.03 10.28 18.91
N ILE A 65 -32.40 10.34 17.64
CA ILE A 65 -31.83 9.49 16.57
C ILE A 65 -30.35 9.84 16.36
N ILE A 66 -30.02 11.13 16.33
CA ILE A 66 -28.63 11.60 16.21
C ILE A 66 -27.82 11.16 17.43
N LYS A 67 -28.38 11.27 18.64
CA LYS A 67 -27.72 10.82 19.88
C LYS A 67 -27.42 9.31 19.84
N GLU A 68 -28.37 8.50 19.40
CA GLU A 68 -28.19 7.05 19.26
C GLU A 68 -27.17 6.70 18.17
N SER A 69 -27.20 7.39 17.04
CA SER A 69 -26.21 7.26 15.96
C SER A 69 -24.79 7.59 16.46
N ILE A 70 -24.63 8.69 17.20
CA ILE A 70 -23.33 9.06 17.79
C ILE A 70 -22.88 8.02 18.81
N ALA A 71 -23.79 7.50 19.65
CA ALA A 71 -23.46 6.46 20.62
C ALA A 71 -23.03 5.15 19.95
N THR A 72 -23.73 4.73 18.89
CA THR A 72 -23.37 3.52 18.13
C THR A 72 -22.05 3.70 17.36
N MET A 73 -21.80 4.88 16.79
CA MET A 73 -20.51 5.21 16.19
C MET A 73 -19.39 5.17 17.23
N ALA A 74 -19.58 5.77 18.40
CA ALA A 74 -18.59 5.76 19.47
C ALA A 74 -18.25 4.33 19.91
N ALA A 75 -19.26 3.48 20.14
CA ALA A 75 -19.05 2.07 20.46
C ALA A 75 -18.34 1.30 19.34
N SER A 76 -18.59 1.64 18.08
CA SER A 76 -17.89 1.02 16.93
C SER A 76 -16.42 1.42 16.86
N LEU A 77 -16.10 2.68 17.17
CA LEU A 77 -14.74 3.20 17.21
C LEU A 77 -13.94 2.59 18.37
N GLU A 78 -14.56 2.42 19.53
CA GLU A 78 -13.94 1.74 20.68
C GLU A 78 -13.57 0.30 20.34
N ARG A 79 -14.51 -0.47 19.79
CA ARG A 79 -14.22 -1.85 19.31
C ARG A 79 -13.15 -1.89 18.23
N MET A 80 -13.11 -0.88 17.34
CA MET A 80 -12.08 -0.78 16.32
C MET A 80 -10.71 -0.52 16.95
N ALA A 81 -10.63 0.36 17.95
CA ALA A 81 -9.41 0.66 18.67
C ALA A 81 -8.87 -0.58 19.41
N GLU A 82 -9.73 -1.32 20.12
CA GLU A 82 -9.39 -2.58 20.78
C GLU A 82 -8.82 -3.62 19.79
N ASN A 83 -9.46 -3.77 18.62
CA ASN A 83 -8.99 -4.68 17.59
C ASN A 83 -7.61 -4.27 17.02
N GLN A 84 -7.38 -2.97 16.81
CA GLN A 84 -6.08 -2.47 16.35
C GLN A 84 -5.00 -2.69 17.41
N GLU A 85 -5.31 -2.45 18.68
CA GLU A 85 -4.39 -2.73 19.78
C GLU A 85 -4.01 -4.22 19.83
N SER A 86 -5.00 -5.12 19.73
CA SER A 86 -4.75 -6.56 19.69
C SER A 86 -3.88 -6.98 18.49
N LEU A 87 -4.06 -6.35 17.32
CA LEU A 87 -3.24 -6.62 16.14
C LEU A 87 -1.79 -6.17 16.34
N ILE A 88 -1.58 -4.97 16.91
CA ILE A 88 -0.25 -4.46 17.21
C ILE A 88 0.44 -5.38 18.22
N GLN A 89 -0.26 -5.80 19.29
CA GLN A 89 0.29 -6.74 20.27
C GLN A 89 0.65 -8.10 19.63
N ALA A 90 -0.17 -8.62 18.72
CA ALA A 90 0.13 -9.87 18.01
C ALA A 90 1.37 -9.73 17.12
N GLN A 91 1.52 -8.60 16.41
CA GLN A 91 2.70 -8.32 15.60
C GLN A 91 3.97 -8.22 16.45
N ILE A 92 3.92 -7.52 17.59
CA ILE A 92 5.06 -7.42 18.52
C ILE A 92 5.49 -8.81 18.96
N LYS A 93 4.54 -9.66 19.41
CA LYS A 93 4.83 -11.04 19.82
C LYS A 93 5.41 -11.87 18.69
N GLN A 94 4.93 -11.67 17.46
CA GLN A 94 5.48 -12.34 16.29
C GLN A 94 6.94 -11.93 16.06
N HIS A 95 7.26 -10.64 16.09
CA HIS A 95 8.62 -10.14 15.93
C HIS A 95 9.56 -10.65 17.03
N GLU A 96 9.08 -10.67 18.29
CA GLU A 96 9.82 -11.22 19.42
C GLU A 96 10.07 -12.72 19.28
N SER A 97 9.06 -13.50 18.84
CA SER A 97 9.22 -14.93 18.59
C SER A 97 10.24 -15.23 17.48
N VAL A 98 10.29 -14.38 16.45
CA VAL A 98 11.26 -14.50 15.35
C VAL A 98 12.65 -14.11 15.83
N GLY A 99 12.77 -13.07 16.65
CA GLY A 99 14.05 -12.66 17.27
C GLY A 99 14.64 -13.79 18.11
N THR A 100 13.84 -14.32 19.05
CA THR A 100 14.26 -15.45 19.90
C THR A 100 14.58 -16.71 19.09
N PHE A 101 13.85 -16.98 18.00
CA PHE A 101 14.19 -18.07 17.08
C PHE A 101 15.57 -17.90 16.45
N PHE A 102 15.90 -16.71 15.95
CA PHE A 102 17.22 -16.45 15.37
C PHE A 102 18.34 -16.46 16.40
N GLU A 103 18.09 -15.96 17.61
CA GLU A 103 19.04 -16.06 18.73
C GLU A 103 19.33 -17.52 19.07
N ASN A 104 18.29 -18.35 19.19
CA ASN A 104 18.43 -19.79 19.43
C ASN A 104 19.19 -20.49 18.29
N LEU A 105 18.91 -20.13 17.03
CA LEU A 105 19.66 -20.66 15.88
C LEU A 105 21.14 -20.24 15.92
N ASN A 106 21.42 -18.98 16.23
CA ASN A 106 22.79 -18.49 16.35
C ASN A 106 23.52 -19.21 17.49
N GLN A 107 22.87 -19.46 18.62
CA GLN A 107 23.45 -20.22 19.71
C GLN A 107 23.78 -21.66 19.26
N ILE A 108 22.87 -22.35 18.57
CA ILE A 108 23.11 -23.70 18.05
C ILE A 108 24.25 -23.69 17.02
N LEU A 109 24.30 -22.73 16.11
CA LEU A 109 25.34 -22.64 15.10
C LEU A 109 26.70 -22.35 15.73
N MET A 110 26.79 -21.41 16.67
CA MET A 110 28.05 -21.12 17.36
C MET A 110 28.53 -22.30 18.20
N ASP A 111 27.62 -23.01 18.87
CA ASP A 111 27.94 -24.19 19.67
C ASP A 111 28.33 -25.42 18.81
N ARG A 112 27.82 -25.51 17.57
CA ARG A 112 28.07 -26.62 16.63
C ARG A 112 29.18 -26.38 15.60
N VAL A 113 29.53 -25.13 15.29
CA VAL A 113 30.52 -24.78 14.24
C VAL A 113 31.90 -24.51 14.83
N VAL A 114 32.00 -24.13 16.11
CA VAL A 114 33.30 -23.88 16.76
C VAL A 114 34.08 -25.15 17.16
N PRO A 115 33.46 -26.33 17.46
CA PRO A 115 34.26 -27.52 17.76
C PRO A 115 34.86 -28.22 16.53
N THR A 116 34.51 -27.84 15.30
CA THR A 116 34.74 -28.67 14.09
C THR A 116 35.65 -28.05 13.03
N LEU A 117 36.18 -26.84 13.26
CA LEU A 117 37.07 -26.20 12.29
C LEU A 117 38.51 -26.73 12.28
N ASP A 118 38.88 -27.64 13.20
CA ASP A 118 40.20 -28.29 13.19
C ASP A 118 40.23 -29.67 12.51
N ALA A 119 39.10 -30.23 12.08
CA ALA A 119 39.08 -31.61 11.58
C ALA A 119 37.98 -31.91 10.56
N ALA A 120 38.03 -31.33 9.35
CA ALA A 120 37.57 -32.02 8.12
C ALA A 120 37.71 -31.10 6.89
N SER A 121 38.87 -31.16 6.27
CA SER A 121 38.96 -31.02 4.82
C SER A 121 38.10 -32.10 4.14
N GLN A 122 37.39 -31.72 3.07
CA GLN A 122 36.73 -32.57 2.07
C GLN A 122 35.35 -33.19 2.42
N SER A 123 34.26 -32.61 1.89
CA SER A 123 33.39 -33.25 0.87
C SER A 123 32.00 -32.58 0.73
N LYS A 124 31.62 -32.33 -0.53
CA LYS A 124 30.29 -32.03 -1.13
C LYS A 124 29.43 -30.87 -0.54
N PRO A 125 29.04 -29.87 -1.37
CA PRO A 125 28.13 -28.82 -0.91
C PRO A 125 26.70 -29.36 -0.78
N ILE A 126 26.18 -29.28 0.45
CA ILE A 126 24.79 -29.52 0.83
C ILE A 126 23.90 -28.42 0.23
N GLN A 127 22.73 -28.82 -0.26
CA GLN A 127 21.81 -27.99 -1.02
C GLN A 127 21.16 -26.86 -0.19
N LYS A 128 21.30 -25.64 -0.72
CA LYS A 128 20.30 -24.56 -0.90
C LYS A 128 19.23 -24.40 0.19
N GLY A 129 19.62 -23.74 1.28
CA GLY A 129 18.71 -23.02 2.18
C GLY A 129 18.31 -21.67 1.56
N THR A 130 17.01 -21.44 1.48
CA THR A 130 16.38 -20.19 1.09
C THR A 130 16.76 -19.07 2.05
N THR A 131 16.98 -17.86 1.52
CA THR A 131 17.12 -16.54 2.18
C THR A 131 18.52 -15.96 2.04
N SER A 132 18.69 -15.07 1.06
CA SER A 132 18.99 -13.65 1.34
C SER A 132 19.35 -12.97 0.02
N TYR A 133 18.48 -12.09 -0.45
CA TYR A 133 18.77 -11.13 -1.54
C TYR A 133 19.73 -10.00 -1.09
N ALA A 134 20.44 -10.20 0.03
CA ALA A 134 21.06 -9.14 0.82
C ALA A 134 22.54 -9.37 1.14
N SER A 135 23.23 -10.31 0.49
CA SER A 135 24.65 -10.50 0.76
C SER A 135 25.44 -10.95 -0.48
N GLY A 136 26.33 -10.07 -0.96
CA GLY A 136 27.61 -10.51 -1.54
C GLY A 136 27.93 -10.09 -2.97
N THR A 137 27.04 -10.24 -3.94
CA THR A 137 27.36 -9.99 -5.36
C THR A 137 26.11 -9.56 -6.11
N HIS A 138 25.78 -8.26 -6.08
CA HIS A 138 24.66 -7.73 -6.85
C HIS A 138 25.00 -7.68 -8.33
N HIS A 139 24.87 -8.82 -9.03
CA HIS A 139 24.71 -8.76 -10.47
C HIS A 139 23.39 -8.04 -10.74
N THR A 140 23.49 -6.83 -11.26
CA THR A 140 22.30 -6.06 -11.63
C THR A 140 21.58 -6.79 -12.76
N LYS A 141 20.25 -6.61 -12.85
CA LYS A 141 19.46 -7.22 -13.93
C LYS A 141 20.04 -6.90 -15.30
N ASP A 142 20.54 -5.68 -15.47
CA ASP A 142 21.14 -5.20 -16.71
C ASP A 142 22.45 -5.91 -17.03
N GLU A 143 23.30 -6.16 -16.04
CA GLU A 143 24.54 -6.93 -16.20
C GLU A 143 24.27 -8.37 -16.65
N VAL A 144 23.25 -9.02 -16.07
CA VAL A 144 22.85 -10.37 -16.49
C VAL A 144 22.33 -10.36 -17.93
N ILE A 145 21.54 -9.36 -18.32
CA ILE A 145 21.04 -9.20 -19.68
C ILE A 145 22.20 -8.93 -20.66
N GLU A 146 23.19 -8.13 -20.27
CA GLU A 146 24.39 -7.86 -21.07
C GLU A 146 25.20 -9.12 -21.31
N ILE A 147 25.45 -9.93 -20.26
CA ILE A 147 26.11 -11.24 -20.39
C ILE A 147 25.35 -12.15 -21.37
N ILE A 148 24.02 -12.21 -21.26
CA ILE A 148 23.18 -13.01 -22.16
C ILE A 148 23.33 -12.50 -23.60
N ARG A 149 23.29 -11.18 -23.83
CA ARG A 149 23.46 -10.58 -25.17
C ARG A 149 24.84 -10.89 -25.77
N ASP A 150 25.90 -10.77 -24.98
CA ASP A 150 27.25 -11.05 -25.46
C ASP A 150 27.47 -12.52 -25.79
N MET A 151 26.90 -13.43 -25.00
CA MET A 151 26.93 -14.86 -25.31
C MET A 151 26.09 -15.19 -26.56
N ARG A 152 24.98 -14.48 -26.79
CA ARG A 152 24.19 -14.62 -28.03
C ARG A 152 24.94 -14.11 -29.26
N LYS A 153 25.71 -13.01 -29.15
CA LYS A 153 26.62 -12.56 -30.23
C LYS A 153 27.65 -13.64 -30.58
N LYS A 154 28.13 -14.38 -29.58
CA LYS A 154 29.05 -15.52 -29.73
C LYS A 154 28.38 -16.81 -30.25
N ARG A 155 27.09 -16.75 -30.63
CA ARG A 155 26.28 -17.89 -31.09
C ARG A 155 26.13 -19.03 -30.07
N SER A 156 26.28 -18.75 -28.77
CA SER A 156 26.03 -19.75 -27.73
C SER A 156 24.55 -20.14 -27.65
N THR A 157 24.29 -21.40 -27.33
CA THR A 157 22.93 -21.92 -27.14
C THR A 157 22.32 -21.43 -25.82
N PHE A 158 20.99 -21.43 -25.69
CA PHE A 158 20.34 -21.00 -24.45
C PHE A 158 20.70 -21.89 -23.24
N ALA A 159 21.02 -23.16 -23.49
CA ALA A 159 21.50 -24.09 -22.46
C ALA A 159 22.92 -23.73 -22.00
N GLU A 160 23.84 -23.43 -22.93
CA GLU A 160 25.19 -22.98 -22.61
C GLU A 160 25.19 -21.66 -21.84
N ILE A 161 24.29 -20.73 -22.18
CA ILE A 161 24.17 -19.46 -21.46
C ILE A 161 23.71 -19.71 -20.02
N ALA A 162 22.72 -20.59 -19.82
CA ALA A 162 22.27 -20.96 -18.49
C ALA A 162 23.40 -21.59 -17.67
N GLN A 163 24.19 -22.48 -18.28
CA GLN A 163 25.36 -23.08 -17.64
C GLN A 163 26.42 -22.03 -17.28
N ALA A 164 26.74 -21.11 -18.20
CA ALA A 164 27.70 -20.04 -17.94
C ALA A 164 27.26 -19.10 -16.80
N LEU A 165 25.97 -18.87 -16.61
CA LEU A 165 25.44 -18.09 -15.48
C LEU A 165 25.55 -18.86 -14.16
N MET A 166 25.34 -20.18 -14.18
CA MET A 166 25.57 -21.04 -13.01
C MET A 166 27.05 -21.13 -12.64
N ASP A 167 27.93 -21.30 -13.62
CA ASP A 167 29.39 -21.39 -13.42
C ASP A 167 29.96 -20.07 -12.87
N LYS A 168 29.37 -18.94 -13.25
CA LYS A 168 29.68 -17.61 -12.69
C LYS A 168 29.08 -17.36 -11.30
N GLY A 169 28.29 -18.29 -10.77
CA GLY A 169 27.64 -18.16 -9.46
C GLY A 169 26.50 -17.13 -9.45
N ILE A 170 25.95 -16.75 -10.60
CA ILE A 170 24.89 -15.76 -10.70
C ILE A 170 23.55 -16.41 -10.33
N PRO A 171 22.87 -15.99 -9.26
CA PRO A 171 21.57 -16.55 -8.91
C PRO A 171 20.49 -16.12 -9.92
N THR A 172 19.40 -16.89 -9.99
CA THR A 172 18.23 -16.50 -10.81
C THR A 172 17.55 -15.26 -10.25
N PHE A 173 16.75 -14.55 -11.05
CA PHE A 173 15.97 -13.38 -10.60
C PHE A 173 14.92 -13.66 -9.52
N SER A 174 14.60 -14.94 -9.28
CA SER A 174 13.72 -15.36 -8.18
C SER A 174 14.53 -15.66 -6.90
N GLY A 175 15.86 -15.72 -7.00
CA GLY A 175 16.74 -16.24 -5.95
C GLY A 175 16.48 -17.71 -5.64
N ARG A 176 15.79 -18.42 -6.54
CA ARG A 176 15.34 -19.80 -6.37
C ARG A 176 15.70 -20.63 -7.59
N GLY A 177 16.28 -21.80 -7.36
CA GLY A 177 16.62 -22.77 -8.41
C GLY A 177 17.83 -22.37 -9.26
N ASP A 178 17.97 -23.09 -10.38
CA ASP A 178 19.06 -22.95 -11.33
C ASP A 178 18.60 -22.22 -12.61
N TRP A 179 19.56 -21.70 -13.37
CA TRP A 179 19.23 -21.12 -14.67
C TRP A 179 18.77 -22.21 -15.63
N HIS A 180 17.64 -21.97 -16.29
CA HIS A 180 17.10 -22.86 -17.31
C HIS A 180 17.08 -22.15 -18.66
N ALA A 181 17.33 -22.90 -19.73
CA ALA A 181 17.31 -22.39 -21.11
C ALA A 181 15.99 -21.68 -21.47
N GLN A 182 14.86 -22.16 -20.93
CA GLN A 182 13.56 -21.52 -21.11
C GLN A 182 13.51 -20.12 -20.50
N THR A 183 14.11 -19.91 -19.33
CA THR A 183 14.18 -18.60 -18.67
C THR A 183 15.02 -17.63 -19.50
N ILE A 184 16.18 -18.07 -20.00
CA ILE A 184 17.02 -17.26 -20.90
C ILE A 184 16.26 -16.89 -22.17
N HIS A 185 15.53 -17.84 -22.76
CA HIS A 185 14.74 -17.60 -23.97
C HIS A 185 13.67 -16.52 -23.75
N ARG A 186 12.96 -16.56 -22.61
CA ARG A 186 11.98 -15.52 -22.25
C ARG A 186 12.65 -14.15 -22.10
N LEU A 187 13.78 -14.09 -21.41
CA LEU A 187 14.54 -12.85 -21.22
C LEU A 187 15.01 -12.26 -22.55
N CYS A 188 15.44 -13.08 -23.51
CA CYS A 188 15.80 -12.61 -24.85
C CYS A 188 14.61 -12.12 -25.68
N LYS A 189 13.37 -12.52 -25.36
CA LYS A 189 12.17 -12.10 -26.10
C LYS A 189 11.58 -10.79 -25.55
N GLU A 190 11.73 -10.56 -24.25
CA GLU A 190 11.23 -9.36 -23.56
C GLU A 190 12.18 -8.16 -23.64
N SER A 191 13.44 -8.39 -24.05
CA SER A 191 14.51 -7.38 -24.14
C SER A 191 14.80 -6.92 -25.56
#